data_AF-A0A1H4SI11-F1
#
_entry.id   AF-A0A1H4SI11-F1
#
_cell.length_a   1.000
_cell.length_b   1.000
_cell.length_c   1.000
_cell.angle_alpha   90.00
_cell.angle_beta   90.00
_cell.angle_gamma   90.00
#
_symmetry.space_group_name_H-M   'P 1'
#
loop_
_entity.id
_entity.type
_entity.pdbx_description
1 polymer ?
#
loop_
_entity_poly.entity_id
_entity_poly.type
_entity_poly.pdbx_seq_one_letter_code
_entity_poly.pdbx_strand_id
1 'polypeptide(L)'
;MSQLKADLQAIRQLLDTPDRWTKNFNARDALGRQALPDDDNATCWCLNGAMIKITDARYTRRYDALDSALNAAVPGRTGFITFNDNGSTRHDDVLNLLDQAIAAAP
;
A
#
# COMPACT_ATOMS: atom_id res chain seq x y z
N MET A 1 10.85 -17.30 3.94
CA MET A 1 10.32 -15.98 3.56
C MET A 1 9.81 -15.32 4.82
N SER A 2 10.27 -14.12 5.17
CA SER A 2 9.81 -13.43 6.37
C SER A 2 8.35 -13.00 6.23
N GLN A 3 7.65 -12.79 7.36
CA GLN A 3 6.29 -12.27 7.36
C GLN A 3 6.22 -10.89 6.68
N LEU A 4 7.20 -10.02 6.91
CA LEU A 4 7.28 -8.70 6.28
C LEU A 4 7.34 -8.82 4.76
N LYS A 5 8.20 -9.70 4.23
CA LYS A 5 8.32 -9.92 2.79
C LYS A 5 7.03 -10.47 2.18
N ALA A 6 6.37 -11.41 2.88
CA ALA A 6 5.08 -11.94 2.45
C ALA A 6 3.99 -10.86 2.43
N ASP A 7 3.94 -9.99 3.45
CA ASP A 7 2.97 -8.89 3.52
C ASP A 7 3.20 -7.85 2.41
N LEU A 8 4.46 -7.50 2.12
CA LEU A 8 4.80 -6.61 1.01
C LEU A 8 4.41 -7.19 -0.35
N GLN A 9 4.64 -8.49 -0.56
CA GLN A 9 4.20 -9.19 -1.77
C GLN A 9 2.68 -9.23 -1.90
N ALA A 10 1.96 -9.42 -0.79
CA ALA A 10 0.51 -9.40 -0.79
C ALA A 10 -0.04 -8.01 -1.14
N ILE A 11 0.57 -6.93 -0.64
CA ILE A 11 0.23 -5.55 -1.05
C ILE A 11 0.50 -5.34 -2.53
N ARG A 12 1.67 -5.79 -3.01
CA ARG A 12 2.07 -5.68 -4.42
C ARG A 12 1.14 -6.43 -5.37
N GLN A 13 0.58 -7.56 -4.93
CA GLN A 13 -0.45 -8.30 -5.66
C GLN A 13 -1.82 -7.63 -5.56
N LEU A 14 -2.19 -7.09 -4.40
CA LEU A 14 -3.45 -6.39 -4.20
C LEU A 14 -3.56 -5.14 -5.09
N LEU A 15 -2.43 -4.49 -5.36
CA LEU A 15 -2.33 -3.29 -6.19
C LEU A 15 -1.82 -3.59 -7.60
N ASP A 16 -1.89 -4.83 -8.10
CA ASP A 16 -1.25 -5.26 -9.36
C ASP A 16 -1.73 -4.54 -10.62
N THR A 17 -2.94 -3.97 -10.62
CA THR A 17 -3.52 -3.24 -11.74
C THR A 17 -3.88 -1.79 -11.37
N PRO A 18 -3.88 -0.86 -12.34
CA PRO A 18 -4.16 0.56 -12.06
C PRO A 18 -5.54 0.82 -11.44
N ASP A 19 -6.54 0.01 -11.76
CA ASP A 19 -7.91 0.11 -11.23
C ASP A 19 -8.02 -0.35 -9.77
N ARG A 20 -7.03 -1.08 -9.24
CA ARG A 20 -6.94 -1.48 -7.83
C ARG A 20 -6.18 -0.48 -6.95
N TRP A 21 -5.70 0.61 -7.54
CA TRP A 21 -4.99 1.67 -6.83
C TRP A 21 -5.82 2.96 -6.75
N THR A 22 -5.79 3.64 -5.61
CA THR A 22 -6.39 4.97 -5.45
C THR A 22 -5.48 5.94 -4.70
N LYS A 23 -5.76 7.24 -4.88
CA LYS A 23 -5.17 8.35 -4.13
C LYS A 23 -6.19 8.98 -3.19
N ASN A 24 -5.68 9.69 -2.18
CA ASN A 24 -6.39 10.54 -1.21
C ASN A 24 -7.38 9.81 -0.29
N PHE A 25 -7.62 8.52 -0.49
CA PHE A 25 -8.56 7.69 0.28
C PHE A 25 -7.97 6.29 0.46
N ASN A 26 -8.24 5.69 1.63
CA ASN A 26 -7.67 4.36 1.93
C ASN A 26 -8.23 3.28 1.01
N ALA A 27 -9.53 3.33 0.71
CA ALA A 27 -10.15 2.43 -0.24
C ALA A 27 -11.36 3.06 -0.93
N ARG A 28 -11.75 2.49 -2.06
CA ARG A 28 -13.03 2.78 -2.73
C ARG A 28 -13.72 1.50 -3.18
N ASP A 29 -15.03 1.59 -3.33
CA ASP A 29 -15.85 0.53 -3.91
C ASP A 29 -15.90 0.60 -5.44
N ALA A 30 -16.63 -0.34 -6.06
CA ALA A 30 -16.82 -0.43 -7.51
C ALA A 30 -17.51 0.80 -8.13
N LEU A 31 -18.17 1.64 -7.34
CA LEU A 31 -18.79 2.89 -7.78
C LEU A 31 -17.87 4.11 -7.54
N GLY A 32 -16.64 3.89 -7.09
CA GLY A 32 -15.67 4.94 -6.76
C GLY A 32 -15.94 5.67 -5.44
N ARG A 33 -16.92 5.20 -4.65
CA ARG A 33 -17.27 5.80 -3.35
C ARG A 33 -16.24 5.37 -2.31
N GLN A 34 -15.99 6.22 -1.32
CA GLN A 34 -15.09 5.87 -0.23
C GLN A 34 -15.62 4.65 0.53
N ALA A 35 -14.72 3.70 0.80
CA ALA A 35 -14.99 2.50 1.58
C ALA A 35 -13.99 2.37 2.73
N LEU A 36 -14.29 1.49 3.69
CA LEU A 36 -13.27 1.03 4.63
C LEU A 36 -12.34 0.04 3.93
N PRO A 37 -11.04 -0.01 4.28
CA PRO A 37 -10.10 -0.91 3.62
C PRO A 37 -10.44 -2.40 3.75
N ASP A 38 -11.09 -2.78 4.85
CA ASP A 38 -11.52 -4.12 5.19
C ASP A 38 -12.92 -4.46 4.66
N ASP A 39 -13.68 -3.49 4.12
CA ASP A 39 -15.00 -3.71 3.52
C ASP A 39 -14.92 -4.72 2.37
N ASP A 40 -15.89 -5.64 2.31
CA ASP A 40 -16.01 -6.63 1.25
C ASP A 40 -16.31 -5.99 -0.12
N ASN A 41 -16.86 -4.76 -0.13
CA ASN A 41 -17.13 -4.02 -1.35
C ASN A 41 -15.95 -3.17 -1.82
N ALA A 42 -14.85 -3.08 -1.06
CA ALA A 42 -13.67 -2.35 -1.48
C ALA A 42 -13.00 -3.05 -2.67
N THR A 43 -12.72 -2.29 -3.73
CA THR A 43 -12.12 -2.80 -4.98
C THR A 43 -10.79 -2.17 -5.31
N CYS A 44 -10.45 -1.03 -4.69
CA CYS A 44 -9.15 -0.39 -4.85
C CYS A 44 -8.67 0.28 -3.57
N TRP A 45 -7.35 0.36 -3.38
CA TRP A 45 -6.71 0.84 -2.16
C TRP A 45 -5.56 1.80 -2.46
N CYS A 46 -5.27 2.72 -1.54
CA CYS A 46 -3.95 3.37 -1.51
C CYS A 46 -2.94 2.46 -0.77
N LEU A 47 -1.66 2.85 -0.72
CA LEU A 47 -0.64 2.10 0.05
C LEU A 47 -1.05 1.87 1.52
N ASN A 48 -1.58 2.90 2.20
CA ASN A 48 -2.00 2.79 3.60
C ASN A 48 -3.22 1.87 3.76
N GLY A 49 -4.21 1.98 2.87
CA GLY A 49 -5.36 1.09 2.87
C GLY A 49 -4.99 -0.36 2.59
N ALA A 50 -4.06 -0.59 1.67
CA ALA A 50 -3.57 -1.92 1.35
C ALA A 50 -2.85 -2.55 2.55
N MET A 51 -2.02 -1.78 3.28
CA MET A 51 -1.43 -2.24 4.54
C MET A 51 -2.51 -2.70 5.53
N ILE A 52 -3.54 -1.87 5.77
CA ILE A 52 -4.63 -2.20 6.67
C ILE A 52 -5.37 -3.47 6.24
N LYS A 53 -5.66 -3.61 4.94
CA LYS A 53 -6.32 -4.80 4.38
C LYS A 53 -5.48 -6.07 4.56
N ILE A 54 -4.16 -5.99 4.43
CA ILE A 54 -3.26 -7.15 4.56
C ILE A 54 -2.96 -7.51 6.02
N THR A 55 -2.98 -6.53 6.93
CA THR A 55 -2.70 -6.75 8.35
C THR A 55 -3.93 -6.92 9.22
N ASP A 56 -5.13 -6.87 8.63
CA ASP A 56 -6.46 -6.94 9.26
C ASP A 56 -6.74 -5.88 10.35
N ALA A 57 -5.78 -4.97 10.60
CA ALA A 57 -5.89 -3.90 11.59
C ALA A 57 -4.75 -2.87 11.45
N ARG A 58 -5.02 -1.64 11.90
CA ARG A 58 -4.00 -0.63 12.19
C ARG A 58 -3.26 -0.96 13.49
N TYR A 59 -2.06 -0.41 13.66
CA TYR A 59 -1.28 -0.45 14.92
C TYR A 59 -0.91 -1.87 15.37
N THR A 60 -0.71 -2.77 14.42
CA THR A 60 -0.13 -4.09 14.68
C THR A 60 1.37 -4.05 14.41
N ARG A 61 2.13 -4.97 15.01
CA ARG A 61 3.57 -5.11 14.69
C ARG A 61 3.83 -5.35 13.19
N ARG A 62 2.89 -6.01 12.50
CA ARG A 62 2.96 -6.22 11.04
C ARG A 62 2.79 -4.89 10.30
N TYR A 63 1.82 -4.08 10.72
CA TYR A 63 1.61 -2.74 10.18
C TYR A 63 2.84 -1.85 10.39
N ASP A 64 3.41 -1.82 11.60
CA ASP A 64 4.59 -0.99 11.91
C ASP A 64 5.83 -1.40 11.10
N ALA A 65 6.00 -2.71 10.87
CA ALA A 65 7.07 -3.23 10.03
C ALA A 65 6.90 -2.82 8.55
N LEU A 66 5.67 -2.87 8.03
CA LEU A 66 5.34 -2.39 6.69
C LEU A 66 5.54 -0.87 6.55
N ASP A 67 5.08 -0.10 7.53
CA ASP A 67 5.25 1.35 7.58
C ASP A 67 6.74 1.73 7.50
N SER A 68 7.55 1.09 8.34
CA SER A 68 9.00 1.31 8.37
C SER A 68 9.66 0.93 7.05
N ALA A 69 9.29 -0.21 6.45
CA ALA A 69 9.86 -0.69 5.20
C ALA A 69 9.51 0.22 4.01
N LEU A 70 8.25 0.66 3.91
CA LEU A 70 7.82 1.56 2.85
C LEU A 70 8.44 2.94 3.00
N ASN A 71 8.46 3.50 4.22
CA ASN A 71 9.10 4.81 4.46
C ASN A 71 10.61 4.78 4.16
N ALA A 72 11.30 3.66 4.41
CA ALA A 72 12.70 3.48 4.05
C ALA A 72 12.93 3.42 2.52
N ALA A 73 11.95 2.91 1.76
CA ALA A 73 12.03 2.81 0.31
C ALA A 73 11.66 4.12 -0.42
N VAL A 74 10.93 5.03 0.23
CA VAL A 74 10.47 6.27 -0.40
C VAL A 74 11.64 7.23 -0.70
N PRO A 75 11.77 7.71 -1.94
CA PRO A 75 12.73 8.75 -2.27
C PRO A 75 12.42 10.07 -1.53
N GLY A 76 13.42 10.69 -0.91
CA GLY A 76 13.34 12.09 -0.48
C GLY A 76 12.62 12.38 0.85
N ARG A 77 12.47 11.41 1.76
CA ARG A 77 11.94 11.59 3.14
C ARG A 77 10.53 12.22 3.24
N THR A 78 9.71 12.17 2.19
CA THR A 78 8.34 12.74 2.18
C THR A 78 7.30 11.83 2.83
N GLY A 79 7.65 10.56 3.06
CA GLY A 79 6.75 9.52 3.59
C GLY A 79 5.90 8.87 2.50
N PHE A 80 5.56 7.59 2.66
CA PHE A 80 4.93 6.81 1.58
C PHE A 80 3.50 7.27 1.26
N ILE A 81 2.77 7.83 2.23
CA ILE A 81 1.43 8.38 1.99
C ILE A 81 1.51 9.61 1.10
N THR A 82 2.41 10.55 1.43
CA THR A 82 2.66 11.73 0.60
C THR A 82 3.14 11.35 -0.80
N PHE A 83 4.01 10.33 -0.90
CA PHE A 83 4.43 9.79 -2.17
C PHE A 83 3.25 9.24 -2.98
N ASN A 84 2.37 8.42 -2.38
CA ASN A 84 1.18 7.87 -3.04
C ASN A 84 0.28 8.97 -3.63
N ASP A 85 0.01 9.99 -2.83
CA ASP A 85 -0.99 11.02 -3.15
C ASP A 85 -0.43 12.17 -3.99
N ASN A 86 0.88 12.23 -4.20
CA ASN A 86 1.48 13.24 -5.06
C ASN A 86 0.89 13.17 -6.47
N GLY A 87 0.51 14.33 -7.03
CA GLY A 87 -0.07 14.44 -8.37
C GLY A 87 0.79 13.85 -9.49
N SER A 88 2.11 13.83 -9.33
CA SER A 88 3.02 13.25 -10.33
C SER A 88 3.24 11.73 -10.20
N THR A 89 2.92 11.13 -9.06
CA THR A 89 3.08 9.69 -8.83
C THR A 89 2.15 8.90 -9.74
N ARG A 90 2.68 7.91 -10.44
CA ARG A 90 1.95 6.97 -11.28
C ARG A 90 1.84 5.61 -10.58
N HIS A 91 0.96 4.75 -11.10
CA HIS A 91 0.78 3.40 -10.56
C HIS A 91 2.09 2.60 -10.60
N ASP A 92 2.82 2.67 -11.71
CA ASP A 92 4.13 2.03 -11.86
C ASP A 92 5.14 2.50 -10.80
N ASP A 93 5.08 3.77 -10.37
CA ASP A 93 5.97 4.28 -9.32
C ASP A 93 5.66 3.61 -7.96
N VAL A 94 4.39 3.34 -7.69
CA VAL A 94 3.95 2.61 -6.49
C VAL A 94 4.38 1.15 -6.55
N LEU A 95 4.26 0.49 -7.71
CA LEU A 95 4.75 -0.87 -7.89
C LEU A 95 6.28 -0.95 -7.73
N ASN A 96 7.02 0.00 -8.30
CA ASN A 96 8.47 0.08 -8.16
C ASN A 96 8.90 0.29 -6.70
N LEU A 97 8.18 1.12 -5.95
CA LEU A 97 8.42 1.31 -4.51
C LEU A 97 8.26 -0.02 -3.74
N LEU A 98 7.19 -0.75 -4.02
CA LEU A 98 6.91 -2.04 -3.40
C LEU A 98 7.97 -3.08 -3.78
N ASP A 99 8.39 -3.12 -5.04
CA ASP A 99 9.42 -4.04 -5.52
C ASP A 99 10.78 -3.75 -4.84
N GLN A 100 11.12 -2.46 -4.63
CA GLN A 100 12.29 -2.06 -3.85
C GLN A 100 12.20 -2.51 -2.38
N ALA A 101 11.04 -2.30 -1.74
CA ALA A 101 10.82 -2.74 -0.37
C ALA A 101 10.90 -4.28 -0.23
N ILE A 102 10.35 -5.04 -1.19
CA ILE A 102 10.41 -6.52 -1.23
C ILE A 102 11.86 -7.00 -1.38
N ALA A 103 12.65 -6.32 -2.21
CA ALA A 103 14.05 -6.65 -2.43
C ALA A 103 14.91 -6.40 -1.17
N ALA A 104 14.61 -5.32 -0.42
CA ALA A 104 15.31 -4.97 0.81
C ALA A 104 14.86 -5.76 2.04
N ALA A 105 13.66 -6.36 2.00
CA ALA A 105 13.12 -7.13 3.12
C ALA A 105 13.88 -8.46 3.34
N PRO A 106 14.18 -8.82 4.61
CA PRO A 106 14.90 -10.05 4.96
C PRO A 106 14.12 -11.34 4.68
#